data_AF-A0A2V5WHS1-F1
#
_entry.id   AF-A0A2V5WHS1-F1
#
_cell.length_a   1.000
_cell.length_b   1.000
_cell.length_c   1.000
_cell.angle_alpha   90.00
_cell.angle_beta   90.00
_cell.angle_gamma   90.00
#
_symmetry.space_group_name_H-M   'P 1'
#
loop_
_entity.id
_entity.type
_entity.pdbx_description
1 polymer ?
#
loop_
_entity_poly.entity_id
_entity_poly.type
_entity_poly.pdbx_seq_one_letter_code
_entity_poly.pdbx_strand_id
1 'polypeptide(L)' 'MIALAEVLRRHWPAYEGKFGARLLPSHRRAVAAIVCCRTPALGGQLFRCDCGQFHFAYHSCNHRA' A
#
# COMPACT_ATOMS: atom_id res chain seq x y z
N MET A 1 11.32 -11.62 6.58
CA MET A 1 10.90 -11.16 5.24
C MET A 1 10.35 -9.75 5.37
N ILE A 2 10.79 -8.79 4.55
CA ILE A 2 10.32 -7.39 4.61
C ILE A 2 9.18 -7.18 3.60
N ALA A 3 8.18 -6.36 3.95
CA ALA A 3 7.07 -6.05 3.05
C ALA A 3 7.52 -5.05 1.97
N LEU A 4 6.98 -5.17 0.75
CA LEU A 4 7.27 -4.24 -0.34
C LEU A 4 6.96 -2.78 0.02
N ALA A 5 5.84 -2.55 0.72
CA ALA A 5 5.49 -1.21 1.19
C ALA A 5 6.56 -0.59 2.10
N GLU A 6 7.26 -1.41 2.90
CA GLU A 6 8.34 -0.93 3.76
C GLU A 6 9.60 -0.55 2.95
N VAL A 7 9.93 -1.35 1.94
CA VAL A 7 11.02 -1.03 1.00
C VAL A 7 10.74 0.30 0.30
N LEU A 8 9.52 0.48 -0.20
CA LEU A 8 9.13 1.71 -0.89
C LEU A 8 9.13 2.91 0.06
N ARG A 9 8.58 2.81 1.27
CA ARG A 9 8.64 3.92 2.24
C ARG A 9 10.07 4.38 2.52
N ARG A 10 11.00 3.44 2.64
CA ARG A 10 12.41 3.73 2.95
C ARG A 10 13.17 4.34 1.78
N HIS A 11 12.94 3.84 0.56
CA HIS A 11 13.82 4.13 -0.57
C HIS A 11 13.17 4.97 -1.67
N TRP A 12 11.84 5.06 -1.73
CA TRP A 12 11.13 5.81 -2.75
C TRP A 12 11.53 7.30 -2.81
N PRO A 13 11.65 8.05 -1.70
CA PRO A 13 12.00 9.47 -1.79
C PRO A 13 13.35 9.71 -2.50
N ALA A 14 14.36 8.89 -2.21
CA ALA A 14 15.67 8.98 -2.87
C ALA A 14 15.59 8.54 -4.34
N TYR A 15 14.82 7.49 -4.64
CA TYR A 15 14.61 7.01 -6.00
C TYR A 15 13.89 8.04 -6.86
N GLU A 16 12.82 8.65 -6.34
CA GLU A 16 12.08 9.72 -6.99
C GLU A 16 12.93 10.97 -7.17
N GLY A 17 13.75 11.36 -6.19
CA GLY A 17 14.70 12.45 -6.33
C GLY A 17 15.71 12.22 -7.46
N LYS A 18 16.21 10.99 -7.60
CA LYS A 18 17.20 10.63 -8.63
C LYS A 18 16.61 10.47 -10.04
N PHE A 19 15.41 9.91 -10.15
CA PHE A 19 14.82 9.51 -11.43
C PHE A 19 13.53 10.24 -11.80
N GLY A 20 13.10 11.23 -11.01
CA GLY A 20 11.78 11.87 -11.08
C GLY A 20 11.34 12.33 -12.47
N ALA A 21 12.26 12.88 -13.27
CA ALA A 21 11.98 13.33 -14.64
C ALA A 21 11.63 12.20 -15.62
N ARG A 22 12.03 10.96 -15.31
CA ARG A 22 11.81 9.76 -16.14
C ARG A 22 10.67 8.88 -15.61
N LEU A 23 10.08 9.23 -14.47
CA LEU A 23 9.01 8.44 -13.88
C LEU A 23 7.68 8.73 -14.55
N LEU A 24 7.03 7.65 -15.00
CA LEU A 24 5.67 7.72 -15.51
C LEU A 24 4.70 8.03 -14.35
N PRO A 25 3.60 8.76 -14.61
CA PRO A 25 2.56 8.97 -13.61
C PRO A 25 2.01 7.66 -13.01
N SER A 26 1.96 6.58 -13.80
CA SER A 26 1.55 5.25 -13.32
C SER A 26 2.44 4.71 -12.21
N HIS A 27 3.76 4.92 -12.27
CA HIS A 27 4.69 4.47 -11.23
C HIS A 27 4.42 5.18 -9.91
N ARG A 28 4.20 6.49 -9.94
CA ARG A 28 3.85 7.27 -8.73
C ARG A 28 2.55 6.78 -8.11
N ARG A 29 1.53 6.54 -8.93
CA ARG A 29 0.24 6.00 -8.47
C ARG A 29 0.39 4.61 -7.86
N ALA A 30 1.18 3.73 -8.47
CA ALA A 30 1.44 2.40 -7.95
C ALA A 30 2.12 2.45 -6.58
N VAL A 31 3.16 3.27 -6.43
CA VAL A 31 3.85 3.42 -5.13
C VAL A 31 2.94 4.02 -4.07
N ALA A 32 2.18 5.07 -4.39
CA ALA A 32 1.21 5.64 -3.46
C ALA A 32 0.18 4.59 -3.00
N ALA A 33 -0.36 3.80 -3.94
CA ALA A 33 -1.32 2.74 -3.63
C ALA A 33 -0.71 1.65 -2.74
N ILE A 34 0.50 1.19 -3.04
CA ILE A 34 1.20 0.15 -2.26
C ILE A 34 1.50 0.65 -0.84
N VAL A 35 1.98 1.88 -0.69
CA VAL A 35 2.35 2.46 0.61
C VAL A 35 1.12 2.64 1.51
N CYS A 36 -0.03 2.97 0.94
CA CYS A 36 -1.31 3.12 1.66
C CYS A 36 -2.06 1.79 1.86
N CYS A 37 -1.72 0.74 1.11
CA CYS A 37 -2.41 -0.55 1.16
C CYS A 37 -2.35 -1.18 2.56
N ARG A 38 -3.50 -1.66 3.06
CA ARG A 38 -3.63 -2.29 4.39
C ARG A 38 -3.15 -1.38 5.54
N THR A 39 -3.43 -0.09 5.44
CA THR A 39 -3.16 0.91 6.50
C THR A 39 -4.47 1.62 6.91
N PRO A 40 -4.49 2.34 8.04
CA PRO A 40 -5.65 3.15 8.44
C PRO A 40 -6.10 4.17 7.38
N ALA A 41 -5.20 4.60 6.49
CA ALA A 41 -5.51 5.57 5.45
C ALA A 41 -6.61 5.09 4.49
N LEU A 42 -6.81 3.77 4.36
CA LEU A 42 -7.87 3.19 3.53
C LEU A 42 -9.07 2.70 4.35
N GLY A 43 -9.10 2.99 5.65
CA GLY A 43 -10.10 2.44 6.58
C GLY A 43 -9.88 0.95 6.87
N GLY A 44 -10.79 0.38 7.65
CA GLY A 44 -10.79 -1.03 7.98
C GLY A 44 -12.16 -1.51 8.43
N GLN A 45 -12.30 -2.82 8.50
CA GLN A 45 -13.56 -3.47 8.80
C GLN A 45 -13.35 -4.62 9.78
N LEU A 46 -14.32 -4.77 10.69
CA LEU A 46 -14.45 -5.93 11.55
C LEU A 46 -15.30 -6.98 10.81
N PHE A 47 -14.68 -8.09 10.44
CA PHE A 47 -15.32 -9.23 9.80
C PHE A 47 -15.77 -10.22 10.86
N ARG A 48 -16.96 -10.78 10.70
CA ARG A 48 -17.42 -11.93 11.49
C ARG A 48 -17.30 -13.18 10.63
N CYS A 49 -16.54 -14.16 11.10
CA CYS A 49 -16.42 -15.46 10.48
C CYS A 49 -17.61 -16.35 10.88
N ASP A 50 -17.94 -17.32 10.05
CA ASP A 50 -18.99 -18.32 10.32
C ASP A 50 -18.66 -19.20 11.55
N CYS A 51 -17.39 -19.31 11.94
CA CYS A 51 -16.98 -19.95 13.20
C CYS A 51 -17.25 -19.07 14.44
N GLY A 52 -17.83 -17.89 14.28
CA GLY A 52 -18.14 -16.95 15.36
C GLY A 52 -16.99 -16.02 15.76
N GLN A 53 -15.79 -16.18 15.17
CA GLN A 53 -14.65 -15.30 15.43
C GLN A 53 -14.79 -13.96 14.72
N PHE A 54 -14.22 -12.92 15.32
CA PHE A 54 -14.11 -11.60 14.71
C PHE A 54 -12.67 -11.32 14.28
N HIS A 55 -12.51 -10.77 13.08
CA HIS A 55 -11.21 -10.42 12.52
C HIS A 55 -11.26 -8.98 12.02
N PHE A 56 -10.42 -8.11 12.57
CA PHE A 56 -10.25 -6.77 12.02
C PHE A 56 -9.20 -6.79 10.92
N ALA A 57 -9.47 -6.13 9.80
CA ALA A 57 -8.47 -5.90 8.77
C ALA A 57 -8.63 -4.53 8.11
N TYR A 58 -7.51 -3.87 7.83
CA TYR A 58 -7.50 -2.70 6.95
C TYR A 58 -7.80 -3.09 5.51
N HIS A 59 -8.43 -2.20 4.75
CA HIS A 59 -8.79 -2.45 3.36
C HIS A 59 -7.55 -2.52 2.45
N SER A 60 -7.62 -3.36 1.42
CA SER A 60 -6.63 -3.36 0.34
C SER A 60 -6.82 -2.14 -0.56
N CYS A 61 -5.73 -1.64 -1.15
CA CYS A 61 -5.79 -0.55 -2.11
C CYS A 61 -6.51 -0.92 -3.43
N ASN A 62 -6.75 -2.21 -3.68
CA ASN A 62 -7.37 -2.74 -4.89
C ASN A 62 -6.70 -2.25 -6.20
N HIS A 63 -5.43 -1.84 -6.13
CA HIS A 63 -4.66 -1.41 -7.29
C HIS A 63 -4.31 -2.61 -8.18
N ARG A 64 -4.66 -2.55 -9.46
CA ARG A 64 -4.52 -3.63 -10.45
C ARG A 64 -3.95 -3.16 -11.80
N ALA A 65 -3.41 -1.94 -11.84
CA ALA A 65 -2.83 -1.37 -13.05
C ALA A 65 -1.48 -1.99 -13.41
#